data_AF-A0A1J5DNR3-F1
#
_entry.id   AF-A0A1J5DNR3-F1
#
_cell.length_a   1.000
_cell.length_b   1.000
_cell.length_c   1.000
_cell.angle_alpha   90.00
_cell.angle_beta   90.00
_cell.angle_gamma   90.00
#
_symmetry.space_group_name_H-M   'P 1'
#
loop_
_entity.id
_entity.type
_entity.pdbx_description
1 polymer ?
#
loop_
_entity_poly.entity_id
_entity_poly.type
_entity_poly.pdbx_seq_one_letter_code
_entity_poly.pdbx_strand_id
1 'polypeptide(L)'
;MTKEKTALIKEMQDELFHLNGKSWFRIISGSMQPLIDINDRVLVRKVAQSEVKLRDIILFKSDDVFVTHRVVGKFYNNGQLCFIQKGDRGGLALSVTAQNVLGKVIAVEKNGQFLELDRGWGKLINIFMGIRNFVSYKPGIRIDAVKKKLKDKPGYNCLRPFYRILKVPFVLLDRGIVRLFCKGLR
;
A
#
# COMPACT_ATOMS: atom_id res chain seq x y z
N MET A 1 -25.59 7.78 8.04
CA MET A 1 -25.20 6.57 8.80
C MET A 1 -24.52 7.01 10.08
N THR A 2 -25.02 6.57 11.24
CA THR A 2 -24.52 6.92 12.57
C THR A 2 -23.15 6.29 12.85
N LYS A 3 -22.26 7.00 13.57
CA LYS A 3 -20.90 6.55 13.92
C LYS A 3 -20.90 5.15 14.58
N GLU A 4 -21.92 4.86 15.38
CA GLU A 4 -22.12 3.56 16.04
C GLU A 4 -22.29 2.40 15.06
N LYS A 5 -23.04 2.59 13.97
CA LYS A 5 -23.19 1.54 12.94
C LYS A 5 -21.87 1.23 12.26
N THR A 6 -21.05 2.26 12.02
CA THR A 6 -19.71 2.09 11.43
C THR A 6 -18.77 1.37 12.40
N ALA A 7 -18.83 1.69 13.69
CA ALA A 7 -18.05 1.01 14.73
C ALA A 7 -18.42 -0.47 14.82
N LEU A 8 -19.72 -0.79 14.87
CA LEU A 8 -20.21 -2.17 14.92
C LEU A 8 -19.81 -2.97 13.67
N ILE A 9 -19.93 -2.40 12.46
CA ILE A 9 -19.48 -3.06 11.22
C ILE A 9 -17.98 -3.36 11.28
N LYS A 10 -17.19 -2.44 11.84
CA LYS A 10 -15.74 -2.60 11.97
C LYS A 10 -15.39 -3.72 12.95
N GLU A 11 -16.06 -3.77 14.10
CA GLU A 11 -15.90 -4.82 15.11
C GLU A 11 -16.29 -6.18 14.55
N MET A 12 -17.46 -6.29 13.92
CA MET A 12 -17.90 -7.53 13.26
C MET A 12 -16.93 -7.99 12.17
N GLN A 13 -16.37 -7.07 11.38
CA GLN A 13 -15.37 -7.40 10.37
C GLN A 13 -14.05 -7.88 10.97
N ASP A 14 -13.63 -7.29 12.10
CA ASP A 14 -12.45 -7.71 12.83
C ASP A 14 -12.65 -9.13 13.41
N GLU A 15 -13.78 -9.37 14.07
CA GLU A 15 -14.15 -10.69 14.60
C GLU A 15 -14.20 -11.76 13.50
N LEU A 16 -14.86 -11.49 12.38
CA LEU A 16 -14.90 -12.41 11.24
C LEU A 16 -13.52 -12.67 10.65
N PHE A 17 -12.65 -11.67 10.62
CA PHE A 17 -11.27 -11.83 10.19
C PHE A 17 -10.46 -12.69 11.16
N HIS A 18 -10.69 -12.52 12.47
CA HIS A 18 -10.11 -13.36 13.51
C HIS A 18 -10.55 -14.82 13.42
N LEU A 19 -11.81 -15.08 13.08
CA LEU A 19 -12.38 -16.43 12.94
C LEU A 19 -11.95 -17.14 11.65
N ASN A 20 -12.11 -16.49 10.51
CA ASN A 20 -11.91 -17.14 9.20
C ASN A 20 -10.45 -17.08 8.71
N GLY A 21 -9.60 -16.26 9.35
CA GLY A 21 -8.23 -16.01 8.93
C GLY A 21 -8.09 -15.30 7.58
N LYS A 22 -9.22 -14.96 6.93
CA LYS A 22 -9.31 -14.21 5.66
C LYS A 22 -10.55 -13.33 5.65
N SER A 23 -10.44 -12.12 5.13
CA SER A 23 -11.60 -11.21 4.96
C SER A 23 -11.37 -10.21 3.83
N TRP A 24 -12.48 -9.70 3.29
CA TRP A 24 -12.51 -8.70 2.23
C TRP A 24 -12.61 -7.30 2.82
N PHE A 25 -11.70 -6.41 2.39
CA PHE A 25 -11.68 -5.01 2.80
C PHE A 25 -11.88 -4.09 1.60
N ARG A 26 -12.67 -3.03 1.76
CA ARG A 26 -12.88 -2.01 0.72
C ARG A 26 -11.82 -0.93 0.80
N ILE A 27 -11.23 -0.57 -0.34
CA ILE A 27 -10.22 0.47 -0.42
C ILE A 27 -10.87 1.84 -0.53
N ILE A 28 -10.54 2.71 0.40
CA ILE A 28 -11.12 4.06 0.51
C ILE A 28 -10.16 5.18 0.06
N SER A 29 -8.88 4.87 -0.14
CA SER A 29 -7.85 5.87 -0.49
C SER A 29 -7.03 5.45 -1.70
N GLY A 30 -6.50 6.44 -2.43
CA GLY A 30 -5.69 6.22 -3.64
C GLY A 30 -4.19 6.05 -3.39
N SER A 31 -3.76 5.69 -2.17
CA SER A 31 -2.33 5.56 -1.85
C SER A 31 -1.67 4.36 -2.54
N MET A 32 -2.45 3.32 -2.85
CA MET A 32 -2.00 2.09 -3.50
C MET A 32 -2.16 2.08 -5.03
N GLN A 33 -2.51 3.24 -5.61
CA GLN A 33 -2.54 3.39 -7.06
C GLN A 33 -1.13 3.22 -7.66
N PRO A 34 -0.99 2.66 -8.87
CA PRO A 34 -2.08 2.32 -9.80
C PRO A 34 -2.59 0.88 -9.73
N LEU A 35 -1.95 0.00 -8.95
CA LEU A 35 -2.35 -1.40 -8.87
C LEU A 35 -3.73 -1.57 -8.22
N ILE A 36 -3.96 -0.86 -7.11
CA ILE A 36 -5.19 -0.90 -6.32
C ILE A 36 -5.83 0.50 -6.34
N ASP A 37 -7.05 0.60 -6.85
CA ASP A 37 -7.80 1.85 -6.95
C ASP A 37 -8.81 2.00 -5.81
N ILE A 38 -9.35 3.22 -5.68
CA ILE A 38 -10.45 3.51 -4.77
C ILE A 38 -11.66 2.68 -5.19
N ASN A 39 -12.38 2.11 -4.22
CA ASN A 39 -13.51 1.19 -4.38
C ASN A 39 -13.15 -0.25 -4.79
N ASP A 40 -11.89 -0.57 -5.07
CA ASP A 40 -11.45 -1.97 -5.18
C ASP A 40 -11.66 -2.68 -3.83
N ARG A 41 -11.77 -4.01 -3.88
CA ARG A 41 -11.75 -4.84 -2.66
C ARG A 41 -10.46 -5.63 -2.62
N VAL A 42 -9.92 -5.83 -1.42
CA VAL A 42 -8.72 -6.63 -1.21
C VAL A 42 -9.01 -7.79 -0.29
N LEU A 43 -8.55 -8.97 -0.67
CA LEU A 43 -8.61 -10.15 0.19
C LEU A 43 -7.36 -10.17 1.05
N VAL A 44 -7.54 -10.02 2.35
CA VAL A 44 -6.46 -10.07 3.33
C VAL A 44 -6.48 -11.45 3.98
N ARG A 45 -5.30 -12.04 4.13
CA ARG A 45 -5.07 -13.29 4.86
C ARG A 45 -4.21 -13.00 6.08
N LYS A 46 -4.61 -13.51 7.24
CA LYS A 46 -3.81 -13.50 8.45
C LYS A 46 -2.54 -14.33 8.23
N VAL A 47 -1.40 -13.76 8.57
CA VAL A 47 -0.09 -14.38 8.41
C VAL A 47 0.72 -14.15 9.67
N ALA A 48 1.61 -15.08 10.01
CA ALA A 48 2.59 -14.82 11.06
C ALA A 48 3.45 -13.62 10.67
N GLN A 49 3.85 -12.82 11.66
CA GLN A 49 4.66 -11.62 11.42
C GLN A 49 5.98 -11.95 10.70
N SER A 50 6.56 -13.12 10.99
CA SER A 50 7.78 -13.63 10.35
C SER A 50 7.59 -14.00 8.87
N GLU A 51 6.36 -14.27 8.42
CA GLU A 51 6.06 -14.62 7.03
C GLU A 51 5.96 -13.40 6.12
N VAL A 52 5.81 -12.19 6.69
CA VAL A 52 5.72 -10.94 5.92
C VAL A 52 7.08 -10.64 5.28
N LYS A 53 7.10 -10.57 3.95
CA LYS A 53 8.31 -10.37 3.15
C LYS A 53 8.35 -8.98 2.54
N LEU A 54 9.56 -8.58 2.13
CA LEU A 54 9.72 -7.40 1.30
C LEU A 54 8.86 -7.51 0.04
N ARG A 55 8.21 -6.40 -0.30
CA ARG A 55 7.25 -6.22 -1.41
C ARG A 55 5.84 -6.71 -1.13
N ASP A 56 5.58 -7.42 -0.03
CA ASP A 56 4.21 -7.76 0.33
C ASP A 56 3.38 -6.50 0.58
N ILE A 57 2.10 -6.58 0.29
CA ILE A 57 1.13 -5.55 0.65
C ILE A 57 0.48 -5.99 1.96
N ILE A 58 0.53 -5.14 2.97
CA ILE A 58 0.02 -5.45 4.31
C ILE A 58 -1.17 -4.56 4.62
N LEU A 59 -2.14 -5.12 5.34
CA LEU A 59 -3.18 -4.37 6.04
C LEU A 59 -2.77 -4.27 7.51
N PHE A 60 -2.72 -3.05 8.04
CA PHE A 60 -2.39 -2.80 9.43
C PHE A 60 -3.32 -1.73 10.02
N LYS A 61 -3.43 -1.71 11.35
CA LYS A 61 -4.18 -0.69 12.07
C LYS A 61 -3.24 0.46 12.42
N SER A 62 -3.61 1.67 12.03
CA SER A 62 -2.97 2.91 12.48
C SER A 62 -4.07 3.76 13.09
N ASP A 63 -3.96 4.01 14.40
CA ASP A 63 -5.02 4.65 15.19
C ASP A 63 -6.36 3.91 14.98
N ASP A 64 -7.39 4.62 14.52
CA ASP A 64 -8.72 4.06 14.25
C ASP A 64 -8.96 3.69 12.78
N VAL A 65 -7.92 3.66 11.94
CA VAL A 65 -8.06 3.41 10.51
C VAL A 65 -7.25 2.21 10.05
N PHE A 66 -7.84 1.39 9.18
CA PHE A 66 -7.12 0.33 8.48
C PHE A 66 -6.37 0.92 7.28
N VAL A 67 -5.07 0.69 7.24
CA VAL A 67 -4.18 1.21 6.20
C VAL A 67 -3.58 0.05 5.42
N THR A 68 -3.63 0.16 4.10
CA THR A 68 -3.04 -0.83 3.19
C THR A 68 -1.83 -0.21 2.52
N HIS A 69 -0.61 -0.70 2.79
CA HIS A 69 0.62 -0.22 2.14
C HIS A 69 1.60 -1.37 1.85
N ARG A 70 2.61 -1.08 1.02
CA ARG A 70 3.62 -2.05 0.64
C ARG A 70 4.81 -2.02 1.58
N VAL A 71 5.31 -3.20 1.96
CA VAL A 71 6.53 -3.37 2.76
C VAL A 71 7.74 -3.13 1.87
N VAL A 72 8.51 -2.10 2.19
CA VAL A 72 9.76 -1.73 1.49
C VAL A 72 11.01 -2.01 2.32
N GLY A 73 10.85 -2.30 3.61
CA GLY A 73 11.95 -2.63 4.51
C GLY A 73 11.46 -3.37 5.75
N LYS A 74 12.40 -4.00 6.46
CA LYS A 74 12.17 -4.62 7.77
C LYS A 74 13.40 -4.40 8.64
N PHE A 75 13.20 -4.17 9.93
CA PHE A 75 14.26 -3.98 10.91
C PHE A 75 13.77 -4.40 12.28
N TYR A 76 14.69 -4.61 13.21
CA TYR A 76 14.36 -4.82 14.61
C TYR A 76 14.63 -3.54 15.39
N ASN A 77 13.68 -3.13 16.23
CA ASN A 77 13.83 -2.04 17.17
C ASN A 77 13.61 -2.59 18.58
N ASN A 78 14.63 -2.57 19.43
CA ASN A 78 14.59 -3.14 20.79
C ASN A 78 14.02 -4.58 20.83
N GLY A 79 14.45 -5.43 19.89
CA GLY A 79 13.97 -6.82 19.78
C GLY A 79 12.59 -6.99 19.15
N GLN A 80 11.86 -5.90 18.85
CA GLN A 80 10.57 -5.96 18.17
C GLN A 80 10.74 -5.84 16.65
N LEU A 81 10.06 -6.71 15.90
CA LEU A 81 10.04 -6.65 14.45
C LEU A 81 9.21 -5.45 13.98
N CYS A 82 9.81 -4.62 13.14
CA CYS A 82 9.19 -3.45 12.52
C CYS A 82 9.28 -3.54 11.00
N PHE A 83 8.25 -3.05 10.32
CA PHE A 83 8.22 -2.92 8.87
C PHE A 83 8.29 -1.45 8.46
N ILE A 84 9.03 -1.18 7.39
CA ILE A 84 8.95 0.11 6.69
C ILE A 84 7.91 -0.08 5.59
N GLN A 85 6.84 0.72 5.63
CA GLN A 85 5.72 0.67 4.71
C GLN A 85 5.61 1.96 3.89
N LYS A 86 5.10 1.83 2.66
CA LYS A 86 4.88 2.95 1.74
C LYS A 86 3.78 2.63 0.72
N GLY A 87 2.97 3.61 0.37
CA GLY A 87 1.97 3.50 -0.71
C GLY A 87 2.62 3.44 -2.10
N ASP A 88 2.01 2.71 -3.03
CA ASP A 88 2.50 2.60 -4.42
C ASP A 88 2.42 3.91 -5.19
N ARG A 89 1.47 4.79 -4.88
CA ARG A 89 1.42 6.13 -5.48
C ARG A 89 2.62 7.00 -5.05
N GLY A 90 3.27 6.62 -3.95
CA GLY A 90 4.34 7.35 -3.29
C GLY A 90 3.93 7.82 -1.90
N GLY A 91 4.58 8.88 -1.42
CA GLY A 91 4.40 9.38 -0.05
C GLY A 91 5.59 9.05 0.85
N LEU A 92 5.50 9.44 2.12
CA LEU A 92 6.56 9.17 3.08
C LEU A 92 6.60 7.68 3.43
N ALA A 93 7.81 7.13 3.53
CA ALA A 93 8.00 5.80 4.12
C ALA A 93 7.91 5.95 5.64
N LEU A 94 7.06 5.13 6.27
CA LEU A 94 6.84 5.15 7.72
C LEU A 94 7.06 3.76 8.29
N SER A 95 7.44 3.69 9.55
CA SER A 95 7.57 2.44 10.29
C SER A 95 6.23 2.02 10.90
N VAL A 96 5.94 0.74 10.89
CA VAL A 96 4.85 0.12 11.64
C VAL A 96 5.39 -1.10 12.39
N THR A 97 4.93 -1.29 13.62
CA THR A 97 5.25 -2.48 14.42
C THR A 97 4.56 -3.70 13.81
N ALA A 98 5.23 -4.86 13.81
CA ALA A 98 4.66 -6.07 13.23
C ALA A 98 3.38 -6.52 13.96
N GLN A 99 3.22 -6.15 15.22
CA GLN A 99 2.03 -6.37 16.05
C GLN A 99 0.79 -5.67 15.51
N ASN A 100 0.95 -4.52 14.85
CA ASN A 100 -0.17 -3.77 14.29
C ASN A 100 -0.61 -4.29 12.92
N VAL A 101 0.11 -5.26 12.35
CA VAL A 101 -0.21 -5.87 11.06
C VAL A 101 -1.28 -6.92 11.25
N LEU A 102 -2.44 -6.72 10.60
CA LEU A 102 -3.55 -7.67 10.60
C LEU A 102 -3.26 -8.84 9.66
N GLY A 103 -2.69 -8.55 8.48
CA GLY A 103 -2.39 -9.58 7.51
C GLY A 103 -1.82 -9.07 6.20
N LYS A 104 -1.64 -10.02 5.27
CA LYS A 104 -1.14 -9.79 3.92
C LYS A 104 -2.30 -9.77 2.93
N VAL A 105 -2.29 -8.80 2.01
CA VAL A 105 -3.19 -8.80 0.85
C VAL A 105 -2.73 -9.88 -0.13
N ILE A 106 -3.61 -10.84 -0.42
CA ILE A 106 -3.34 -11.98 -1.31
C ILE A 106 -4.07 -11.86 -2.65
N ALA A 107 -5.15 -11.07 -2.73
CA ALA A 107 -5.86 -10.82 -3.97
C ALA A 107 -6.50 -9.43 -3.98
N VAL A 108 -6.74 -8.91 -5.19
CA VAL A 108 -7.44 -7.66 -5.44
C VAL A 108 -8.63 -7.96 -6.35
N GLU A 109 -9.83 -7.58 -5.94
CA GLU A 109 -11.03 -7.58 -6.77
C GLU A 109 -11.22 -6.17 -7.36
N LYS A 110 -11.14 -6.09 -8.68
CA LYS A 110 -11.26 -4.83 -9.45
C LYS A 110 -12.30 -5.01 -10.55
N ASN A 111 -13.36 -4.21 -10.50
CA ASN A 111 -14.48 -4.31 -11.44
C ASN A 111 -15.04 -5.74 -11.60
N GLY A 112 -15.12 -6.51 -10.50
CA GLY A 112 -15.60 -7.90 -10.50
C GLY A 112 -14.57 -8.96 -10.89
N GLN A 113 -13.32 -8.57 -11.19
CA GLN A 113 -12.25 -9.48 -11.58
C GLN A 113 -11.25 -9.69 -10.45
N PHE A 114 -10.82 -10.94 -10.27
CA PHE A 114 -9.89 -11.33 -9.22
C PHE A 114 -8.45 -11.38 -9.74
N LEU A 115 -7.58 -10.60 -9.12
CA LEU A 115 -6.14 -10.63 -9.34
C LEU A 115 -5.45 -11.21 -8.11
N GLU A 116 -5.07 -12.49 -8.18
CA GLU A 116 -4.26 -13.12 -7.13
C GLU A 116 -2.80 -12.63 -7.18
N LEU A 117 -2.32 -12.02 -6.10
CA LEU A 117 -1.00 -11.40 -6.03
C LEU A 117 0.14 -12.41 -5.80
N ASP A 118 -0.19 -13.66 -5.48
CA ASP A 118 0.77 -14.72 -5.19
C ASP A 118 0.99 -15.70 -6.36
N ARG A 119 0.20 -15.59 -7.46
CA ARG A 119 0.25 -16.52 -8.60
C ARG A 119 0.27 -15.82 -9.96
N GLY A 120 0.76 -16.55 -10.98
CA GLY A 120 0.72 -16.17 -12.39
C GLY A 120 1.15 -14.71 -12.67
N TRP A 121 0.35 -14.03 -13.48
CA TRP A 121 0.56 -12.62 -13.84
C TRP A 121 0.43 -11.66 -12.66
N GLY A 122 -0.42 -11.97 -11.68
CA GLY A 122 -0.58 -11.15 -10.48
C GLY A 122 0.67 -11.13 -9.59
N LYS A 123 1.43 -12.23 -9.53
CA LYS A 123 2.74 -12.26 -8.88
C LYS A 123 3.76 -11.38 -9.61
N LEU A 124 3.79 -11.42 -10.93
CA LEU A 124 4.74 -10.64 -11.74
C LEU A 124 4.51 -9.14 -11.59
N ILE A 125 3.26 -8.67 -11.70
CA ILE A 125 2.94 -7.26 -11.48
C ILE A 125 3.22 -6.83 -10.04
N ASN A 126 2.95 -7.70 -9.06
CA ASN A 126 3.25 -7.43 -7.66
C ASN A 126 4.76 -7.27 -7.41
N ILE A 127 5.59 -8.13 -8.02
CA ILE A 127 7.05 -8.01 -7.97
C ILE A 127 7.52 -6.72 -8.64
N PHE A 128 7.01 -6.41 -9.84
CA PHE A 128 7.36 -5.19 -10.56
C PHE A 128 7.05 -3.93 -9.74
N MET A 129 5.84 -3.84 -9.19
CA MET A 129 5.42 -2.73 -8.33
C MET A 129 6.28 -2.64 -7.06
N GLY A 130 6.65 -3.79 -6.49
CA GLY A 130 7.54 -3.87 -5.34
C GLY A 130 8.95 -3.37 -5.62
N ILE A 131 9.57 -3.79 -6.73
CA ILE A 131 10.90 -3.32 -7.13
C ILE A 131 10.87 -1.82 -7.37
N ARG A 132 9.85 -1.33 -8.08
CA ARG A 132 9.65 0.09 -8.34
C ARG A 132 9.56 0.90 -7.04
N ASN A 133 8.75 0.43 -6.08
CA ASN A 133 8.60 1.08 -4.78
C ASN A 133 9.92 1.03 -3.97
N PHE A 134 10.62 -0.11 -3.99
CA PHE A 134 11.94 -0.29 -3.36
C PHE A 134 13.03 0.62 -3.96
N VAL A 135 13.11 0.75 -5.28
CA VAL A 135 14.08 1.67 -5.90
C VAL A 135 13.75 3.12 -5.54
N SER A 136 12.47 3.46 -5.39
CA SER A 136 12.04 4.81 -5.07
C SER A 136 12.28 5.24 -3.62
N TYR A 137 12.33 4.33 -2.63
CA TYR A 137 12.38 4.76 -1.21
C TYR A 137 13.77 5.27 -0.79
N LYS A 138 14.88 4.65 -1.23
CA LYS A 138 16.24 5.11 -0.86
C LYS A 138 16.54 6.56 -1.30
N PRO A 139 16.39 6.93 -2.58
CA PRO A 139 16.53 8.32 -3.01
C PRO A 139 15.34 9.17 -2.55
N GLY A 140 14.15 8.58 -2.41
CA GLY A 140 12.94 9.26 -1.93
C GLY A 140 13.10 9.88 -0.55
N ILE A 141 13.76 9.20 0.40
CA ILE A 141 14.04 9.74 1.73
C ILE A 141 14.89 11.02 1.64
N ARG A 142 15.92 11.04 0.78
CA ARG A 142 16.76 12.23 0.58
C ARG A 142 15.97 13.38 -0.06
N ILE A 143 15.19 13.09 -1.10
CA ILE A 143 14.35 14.07 -1.78
C ILE A 143 13.28 14.63 -0.83
N ASP A 144 12.65 13.79 -0.02
CA ASP A 144 11.60 14.19 0.91
C ASP A 144 12.18 14.99 2.09
N ALA A 145 13.39 14.66 2.57
CA ALA A 145 14.11 15.46 3.55
C ALA A 145 14.48 16.85 3.00
N VAL A 146 14.96 16.92 1.74
CA VAL A 146 15.24 18.18 1.05
C VAL A 146 13.96 18.99 0.85
N LYS A 147 12.86 18.36 0.44
CA LYS A 147 11.55 19.03 0.34
C LYS A 147 11.07 19.58 1.67
N LYS A 148 11.22 18.82 2.76
CA LYS A 148 10.83 19.28 4.09
C LYS A 148 11.63 20.53 4.49
N LYS A 149 12.95 20.56 4.22
CA LYS A 149 13.81 21.73 4.44
C LYS A 149 13.50 22.91 3.51
N LEU A 150 13.04 22.65 2.29
CA LEU A 150 12.70 23.69 1.30
C LEU A 150 11.28 24.24 1.49
N LYS A 151 10.38 23.50 2.14
CA LYS A 151 8.96 23.85 2.30
C LYS A 151 8.76 25.21 2.98
N ASP A 152 9.69 25.59 3.84
CA ASP A 152 9.64 26.82 4.64
C ASP A 152 10.40 27.99 3.97
N LYS A 153 11.02 27.77 2.80
CA LYS A 153 11.74 28.83 2.06
C LYS A 153 10.84 29.52 1.03
N PRO A 154 10.94 30.87 0.87
CA PRO A 154 10.25 31.58 -0.21
C PRO A 154 10.73 31.05 -1.56
N GLY A 155 9.81 30.57 -2.40
CA GLY A 155 10.09 30.02 -3.74
C GLY A 155 9.78 28.52 -3.94
N TYR A 156 9.54 27.74 -2.88
CA TYR A 156 9.18 26.31 -3.02
C TYR A 156 7.87 26.08 -3.80
N ASN A 157 6.92 27.01 -3.70
CA ASN A 157 5.67 26.93 -4.47
C ASN A 157 5.90 26.92 -5.99
N CYS A 158 6.94 27.59 -6.51
CA CYS A 158 7.28 27.61 -7.94
C CYS A 158 7.95 26.31 -8.40
N LEU A 159 8.66 25.61 -7.51
CA LEU A 159 9.30 24.32 -7.81
C LEU A 159 8.31 23.15 -7.78
N ARG A 160 7.20 23.30 -7.04
CA ARG A 160 6.14 22.29 -6.92
C ARG A 160 5.58 21.79 -8.26
N PRO A 161 5.21 22.64 -9.25
CA PRO A 161 4.75 22.17 -10.56
C PRO A 161 5.83 21.41 -11.33
N PHE A 162 7.09 21.86 -11.28
CA PHE A 162 8.22 21.20 -11.96
C PHE A 162 8.39 19.74 -11.51
N TYR A 163 8.37 19.50 -10.20
CA TYR A 163 8.43 18.14 -9.64
C TYR A 163 7.21 17.28 -10.00
N ARG A 164 6.03 17.87 -10.24
CA ARG A 164 4.85 17.12 -10.70
C ARG A 164 5.05 16.65 -12.14
N ILE A 165 5.51 17.54 -13.03
CA ILE A 165 5.75 17.25 -14.44
C ILE A 165 6.77 16.12 -14.61
N LEU A 166 7.88 16.18 -13.86
CA LEU A 166 8.94 15.16 -13.91
C LEU A 166 8.43 13.75 -13.57
N LYS A 167 7.40 13.63 -12.73
CA LYS A 167 6.81 12.33 -12.33
C LYS A 167 5.75 11.81 -13.28
N VAL A 168 5.18 12.64 -14.17
CA VAL A 168 4.12 12.25 -15.11
C VAL A 168 4.50 11.03 -15.97
N PRO A 169 5.68 10.96 -16.62
CA PRO A 169 6.01 9.81 -17.49
C PRO A 169 6.05 8.49 -16.71
N PHE A 170 6.54 8.50 -15.48
CA PHE A 170 6.58 7.31 -14.63
C PHE A 170 5.18 6.84 -14.22
N VAL A 171 4.29 7.77 -13.87
CA VAL A 171 2.89 7.45 -13.53
C VAL A 171 2.12 6.91 -14.74
N LEU A 172 2.38 7.46 -15.94
CA LEU A 172 1.78 6.97 -17.18
C LEU A 172 2.29 5.56 -17.53
N LEU A 173 3.58 5.31 -17.36
CA LEU A 173 4.18 3.98 -17.55
C LEU A 173 3.57 2.96 -16.58
N ASP A 174 3.50 3.29 -15.28
CA ASP A 174 2.90 2.41 -14.27
C ASP A 174 1.43 2.10 -14.60
N ARG A 175 0.65 3.11 -15.01
CA ARG A 175 -0.73 2.92 -15.45
C ARG A 175 -0.84 2.08 -16.72
N GLY A 176 0.05 2.29 -17.69
CA GLY A 176 0.11 1.51 -18.93
C GLY A 176 0.42 0.04 -18.66
N ILE A 177 1.38 -0.22 -17.77
CA ILE A 177 1.76 -1.56 -17.30
C ILE A 177 0.56 -2.21 -16.59
N VAL A 178 -0.04 -1.57 -15.58
CA VAL A 178 -1.22 -2.13 -14.89
C VAL A 178 -2.33 -2.43 -15.89
N ARG A 179 -2.61 -1.52 -16.83
CA ARG A 179 -3.63 -1.76 -17.87
C ARG A 179 -3.26 -2.94 -18.77
N LEU A 180 -2.01 -3.09 -19.18
CA LEU A 180 -1.57 -4.21 -20.01
C LEU A 180 -1.74 -5.54 -19.28
N PHE A 181 -1.34 -5.59 -18.01
CA PHE A 181 -1.42 -6.80 -17.19
C PHE A 181 -2.84 -7.14 -16.73
N CYS A 182 -3.70 -6.13 -16.54
CA CYS A 182 -5.11 -6.33 -16.21
C CYS A 182 -6.01 -6.43 -17.47
N LYS A 183 -5.51 -6.15 -18.69
CA LYS A 183 -6.29 -6.15 -19.95
C LYS A 183 -6.86 -7.51 -20.33
N GLY A 184 -6.25 -8.60 -19.82
CA GLY A 184 -6.64 -9.99 -20.08
C GLY A 184 -7.51 -10.62 -18.99
N LEU A 185 -7.75 -9.90 -17.89
CA LEU A 185 -8.86 -10.23 -17.00
C LEU A 185 -10.10 -9.69 -17.76
N ARG A 186 -10.86 -10.57 -18.40
CA ARG A 186 -12.20 -10.29 -18.92
C ARG A 186 -13.16 -11.13 -18.09
#